data_AF-A0A7W8GBZ0-F1
#
_entry.id   AF-A0A7W8GBZ0-F1
#
_cell.length_a   1.000
_cell.length_b   1.000
_cell.length_c   1.000
_cell.angle_alpha   90.00
_cell.angle_beta   90.00
_cell.angle_gamma   90.00
#
_symmetry.space_group_name_H-M   'P 1'
#
loop_
_entity.id
_entity.type
_entity.pdbx_description
1 polymer ?
#
loop_
_entity_poly.entity_id
_entity_poly.type
_entity_poly.pdbx_seq_one_letter_code
_entity_poly.pdbx_strand_id
1 'polypeptide(L)'
;MRLTRRAVLERWWVVPVAGTLGAFGYMGWYASRVTFGKREPGEPEFVAGGGAVQVAPLGQFGEVWAEVPFAYAGRPCLALRVPGPVPGGLSVDGRHLVAYSRICTHLGCPVHLVRDPEVLAFAYNYRPPPGERHPQLGCPCHYSVFDPLQAGQAVFGKANGPLPRVRLELRDGALYASGIEPAPPLGG
;
A
#
# COMPACT_ATOMS: atom_id res chain seq x y z
N MET A 1 28.72 -45.81 8.59
CA MET A 1 29.68 -45.21 9.55
C MET A 1 28.91 -44.86 10.82
N ARG A 2 29.21 -45.48 11.98
CA ARG A 2 28.51 -45.18 13.25
C ARG A 2 29.11 -43.91 13.86
N LEU A 3 28.29 -42.88 14.07
CA LEU A 3 28.70 -41.66 14.78
C LEU A 3 28.99 -42.00 16.24
N THR A 4 30.22 -41.76 16.69
CA THR A 4 30.59 -41.94 18.11
C THR A 4 30.25 -40.68 18.90
N ARG A 5 29.97 -40.82 20.21
CA ARG A 5 29.70 -39.69 21.11
C ARG A 5 30.81 -38.63 21.07
N ARG A 6 32.08 -39.07 20.98
CA ARG A 6 33.24 -38.20 20.86
C ARG A 6 33.22 -37.38 19.56
N ALA A 7 32.95 -38.02 18.42
CA ALA A 7 32.87 -37.33 17.13
C ALA A 7 31.74 -36.28 17.09
N VAL A 8 30.66 -36.48 17.84
CA VAL A 8 29.58 -35.48 17.99
C VAL A 8 30.04 -34.29 18.83
N LEU A 9 30.68 -34.54 19.98
CA LEU A 9 31.16 -33.46 20.86
C LEU A 9 32.25 -32.60 20.19
N GLU A 10 33.15 -33.20 19.40
CA GLU A 10 34.18 -32.49 18.63
C GLU A 10 33.61 -31.55 17.56
N ARG A 11 32.37 -31.77 17.11
CA ARG A 11 31.68 -30.96 16.09
C ARG A 11 30.53 -30.11 16.65
N TRP A 12 30.29 -30.15 17.96
CA TRP A 12 29.18 -29.43 18.60
C TRP A 12 29.22 -27.91 18.35
N TRP A 13 30.42 -27.34 18.22
CA TRP A 13 30.63 -25.92 17.91
C TRP A 13 30.12 -25.49 16.52
N VAL A 14 29.89 -26.44 15.59
CA VAL A 14 29.36 -26.14 14.25
C VAL A 14 27.90 -25.71 14.32
N VAL A 15 27.13 -26.20 15.30
CA VAL A 15 25.71 -25.88 15.46
C VAL A 15 25.47 -24.37 15.64
N PRO A 16 26.09 -23.68 16.62
CA PRO A 16 25.91 -22.23 16.76
C PRO A 16 26.41 -21.47 15.53
N VAL A 17 27.51 -21.89 14.89
CA VAL A 17 28.04 -21.24 13.68
C VAL A 17 27.05 -21.34 12.51
N ALA A 18 26.49 -22.53 12.27
CA ALA A 18 25.47 -22.73 11.25
C ALA A 18 24.21 -21.92 11.55
N GLY A 19 23.79 -21.85 12.82
CA GLY A 19 22.68 -20.99 13.26
C GLY A 19 22.94 -19.51 12.97
N THR A 20 24.14 -19.01 13.27
CA THR A 20 24.54 -17.64 12.97
C THR A 20 24.52 -17.37 11.45
N LEU A 21 25.14 -18.24 10.65
CA LEU A 21 25.14 -18.08 9.18
C LEU A 21 23.72 -18.08 8.61
N GLY A 22 22.84 -18.97 9.08
CA GLY A 22 21.43 -19.00 8.69
C GLY A 22 20.70 -17.71 9.04
N ALA A 23 20.89 -17.18 10.25
CA ALA A 23 20.25 -15.95 10.69
C ALA A 23 20.67 -14.75 9.83
N PHE A 24 21.98 -14.55 9.59
CA PHE A 24 22.47 -13.46 8.75
C PHE A 24 22.07 -13.62 7.29
N GLY A 25 22.09 -14.86 6.77
CA GLY A 25 21.59 -15.15 5.43
C GLY A 25 20.11 -14.80 5.26
N TYR A 26 19.27 -15.19 6.21
CA TYR A 26 17.86 -14.84 6.22
C TYR A 26 17.63 -13.32 6.32
N MET A 27 18.34 -12.63 7.22
CA MET A 27 18.22 -11.18 7.36
C MET A 27 18.62 -10.45 6.08
N GLY A 28 19.69 -10.89 5.41
CA GLY A 28 20.11 -10.35 4.12
C GLY A 28 19.06 -10.57 3.03
N TRP A 29 18.52 -11.78 2.92
CA TRP A 29 17.43 -12.09 1.99
C TRP A 29 16.18 -11.23 2.26
N TYR A 30 15.77 -11.13 3.52
CA TYR A 30 14.59 -10.36 3.93
C TYR A 30 14.78 -8.85 3.68
N ALA A 31 15.95 -8.31 3.98
CA ALA A 31 16.29 -6.91 3.68
C ALA A 31 16.22 -6.64 2.17
N SER A 32 16.80 -7.52 1.35
CA SER A 32 16.71 -7.41 -0.11
C SER A 32 15.25 -7.41 -0.60
N ARG A 33 14.43 -8.33 -0.09
CA ARG A 33 13.01 -8.44 -0.39
C ARG A 33 12.21 -7.18 -0.06
N VAL A 34 12.44 -6.57 1.10
CA VAL A 34 11.71 -5.37 1.52
C VAL A 34 12.17 -4.13 0.77
N THR A 35 13.47 -4.04 0.43
CA THR A 35 14.05 -2.87 -0.24
C THR A 35 13.80 -2.88 -1.74
N PHE A 36 14.00 -4.03 -2.40
CA PHE A 36 13.99 -4.15 -3.86
C PHE A 36 12.79 -4.94 -4.40
N GLY A 37 12.05 -5.64 -3.54
CA GLY A 37 10.89 -6.45 -3.93
C GLY A 37 9.55 -5.69 -3.95
N LYS A 38 9.58 -4.35 -4.07
CA LYS A 38 8.38 -3.54 -4.21
C LYS A 38 7.74 -3.82 -5.57
N ARG A 39 6.46 -4.17 -5.58
CA ARG A 39 5.68 -4.40 -6.81
C ARG A 39 5.01 -3.12 -7.26
N GLU A 40 5.08 -2.87 -8.56
CA GLU A 40 4.32 -1.81 -9.22
C GLU A 40 2.84 -2.23 -9.36
N PRO A 41 1.91 -1.27 -9.37
CA PRO A 41 0.53 -1.53 -9.76
C PRO A 41 0.47 -2.01 -11.22
N GLY A 42 -0.22 -3.12 -11.45
CA GLY A 42 -0.53 -3.58 -12.81
C GLY A 42 -1.72 -2.86 -13.43
N GLU A 43 -2.20 -3.39 -14.55
CA GLU A 43 -3.46 -2.94 -15.17
C GLU A 43 -4.62 -3.02 -14.17
N PRO A 44 -5.56 -2.05 -14.16
CA PRO A 44 -6.69 -2.06 -13.23
C PRO A 44 -7.59 -3.29 -13.41
N GLU A 45 -7.73 -4.09 -12.35
CA GLU A 45 -8.56 -5.30 -12.36
C GLU A 45 -9.58 -5.27 -11.22
N PHE A 46 -10.81 -4.86 -11.54
CA PHE A 46 -11.85 -4.67 -10.55
C PHE A 46 -12.80 -5.87 -10.50
N VAL A 47 -13.04 -6.38 -9.29
CA VAL A 47 -14.10 -7.36 -9.02
C VAL A 47 -15.30 -6.68 -8.36
N ALA A 48 -16.50 -7.22 -8.58
CA ALA A 48 -17.74 -6.69 -8.01
C ALA A 48 -17.75 -6.91 -6.49
N GLY A 49 -18.04 -5.85 -5.71
CA GLY A 49 -18.00 -5.86 -4.25
C GLY A 49 -19.36 -5.99 -3.55
N GLY A 50 -20.39 -6.51 -4.22
CA GLY A 50 -21.74 -6.66 -3.68
C GLY A 50 -22.75 -5.55 -4.05
N GLY A 51 -22.40 -4.70 -5.03
CA GLY A 51 -23.29 -3.65 -5.57
C GLY A 51 -22.58 -2.30 -5.71
N ALA A 52 -23.28 -1.29 -6.25
CA ALA A 52 -22.78 0.08 -6.27
C ALA A 52 -23.14 0.78 -4.95
N VAL A 53 -22.17 1.45 -4.32
CA VAL A 53 -22.36 2.20 -3.06
C VAL A 53 -22.07 3.66 -3.31
N GLN A 54 -22.97 4.54 -2.89
CA GLN A 54 -22.75 5.98 -3.01
C GLN A 54 -21.60 6.41 -2.10
N VAL A 55 -20.64 7.16 -2.66
CA VAL A 55 -19.46 7.70 -1.95
C VAL A 55 -19.76 9.11 -1.46
N ALA A 56 -20.02 10.03 -2.38
CA ALA A 56 -20.33 11.43 -2.09
C ALA A 56 -20.80 12.18 -3.36
N PRO A 57 -21.50 13.32 -3.23
CA PRO A 57 -21.72 14.24 -4.35
C PRO A 57 -20.40 14.70 -4.97
N LEU A 58 -20.35 14.84 -6.30
CA LEU A 58 -19.14 15.29 -7.01
C LEU A 58 -18.63 16.65 -6.51
N GLY A 59 -19.55 17.51 -6.04
CA GLY A 59 -19.23 18.82 -5.46
C GLY A 59 -18.35 18.78 -4.21
N GLN A 60 -18.26 17.65 -3.49
CA GLN A 60 -17.33 17.52 -2.36
C GLN A 60 -15.86 17.49 -2.79
N PHE A 61 -15.58 17.21 -4.07
CA PHE A 61 -14.23 17.17 -4.63
C PHE A 61 -13.86 18.51 -5.30
N GLY A 62 -14.15 19.61 -4.60
CA GLY A 62 -13.95 20.99 -5.08
C GLY A 62 -12.47 21.41 -5.17
N GLU A 63 -11.63 20.87 -4.28
CA GLU A 63 -10.20 21.17 -4.21
C GLU A 63 -9.35 19.95 -4.55
N VAL A 64 -8.16 20.17 -5.12
CA VAL A 64 -7.17 19.09 -5.26
C VAL A 64 -6.79 18.61 -3.86
N TRP A 65 -6.74 17.29 -3.68
CA TRP A 65 -6.58 16.61 -2.39
C TRP A 65 -7.79 16.67 -1.45
N ALA A 66 -8.97 17.07 -1.93
CA ALA A 66 -10.21 16.78 -1.21
C ALA A 66 -10.35 15.26 -1.02
N GLU A 67 -10.71 14.84 0.20
CA GLU A 67 -10.82 13.42 0.56
C GLU A 67 -12.18 13.10 1.17
N VAL A 68 -12.71 11.93 0.84
CA VAL A 68 -13.95 11.40 1.42
C VAL A 68 -13.72 9.95 1.85
N PRO A 69 -13.78 9.64 3.16
CA PRO A 69 -13.78 8.27 3.63
C PRO A 69 -15.14 7.62 3.39
N PHE A 70 -15.14 6.35 2.97
CA PHE A 70 -16.35 5.55 2.78
C PHE A 70 -16.07 4.08 3.06
N ALA A 71 -17.10 3.22 3.00
CA ALA A 71 -16.94 1.77 3.09
C ALA A 71 -17.42 1.10 1.80
N TYR A 72 -16.69 0.08 1.36
CA TYR A 72 -17.05 -0.72 0.18
C TYR A 72 -16.57 -2.15 0.35
N ALA A 73 -17.40 -3.13 -0.04
CA ALA A 73 -17.10 -4.56 0.11
C ALA A 73 -16.62 -4.95 1.54
N GLY A 74 -17.21 -4.35 2.57
CA GLY A 74 -16.85 -4.60 3.98
C GLY A 74 -15.51 -3.99 4.44
N ARG A 75 -14.90 -3.09 3.65
CA ARG A 75 -13.58 -2.50 3.93
C ARG A 75 -13.65 -0.97 3.97
N PRO A 76 -12.89 -0.31 4.87
CA PRO A 76 -12.73 1.14 4.83
C PRO A 76 -11.94 1.54 3.58
N CYS A 77 -12.42 2.57 2.90
CA CYS A 77 -11.86 3.11 1.65
C CYS A 77 -11.74 4.64 1.74
N LEU A 78 -10.96 5.21 0.82
CA LEU A 78 -10.76 6.66 0.71
C LEU A 78 -10.87 7.05 -0.76
N ALA A 79 -11.73 8.03 -1.07
CA ALA A 79 -11.77 8.69 -2.37
C ALA A 79 -11.03 10.02 -2.28
N LEU A 80 -10.29 10.38 -3.32
CA LEU A 80 -9.41 11.54 -3.38
C LEU A 80 -9.56 12.24 -4.72
N ARG A 81 -9.52 13.58 -4.71
CA ARG A 81 -9.19 14.34 -5.91
C ARG A 81 -7.68 14.49 -6.05
N VAL A 82 -7.17 14.20 -7.23
CA VAL A 82 -5.75 14.31 -7.61
C VAL A 82 -5.58 15.35 -8.73
N PRO A 83 -4.37 15.92 -8.91
CA PRO A 83 -4.12 16.97 -9.91
C PRO A 83 -4.14 16.48 -11.37
N GLY A 84 -4.01 15.17 -11.60
CA GLY A 84 -3.92 14.59 -12.95
C GLY A 84 -4.52 13.19 -13.01
N PRO A 85 -4.73 12.64 -14.22
CA PRO A 85 -5.29 11.31 -14.41
C PRO A 85 -4.33 10.24 -13.88
N VAL A 86 -4.89 9.20 -13.27
CA VAL A 86 -4.16 8.05 -12.71
C VAL A 86 -4.82 6.76 -13.18
N PRO A 87 -4.07 5.71 -13.55
CA PRO A 87 -4.65 4.43 -13.96
C PRO A 87 -5.62 3.86 -12.93
N GLY A 88 -6.84 3.53 -13.38
CA GLY A 88 -7.94 3.07 -12.52
C GLY A 88 -8.73 4.17 -11.82
N GLY A 89 -8.35 5.44 -12.00
CA GLY A 89 -9.11 6.61 -11.57
C GLY A 89 -10.20 7.03 -12.56
N LEU A 90 -11.13 7.86 -12.09
CA LEU A 90 -12.20 8.48 -12.86
C LEU A 90 -11.82 9.93 -13.19
N SER A 91 -11.90 10.31 -14.46
CA SER A 91 -11.74 11.71 -14.90
C SER A 91 -13.06 12.25 -15.43
N VAL A 92 -13.59 13.29 -14.80
CA VAL A 92 -14.89 13.88 -15.16
C VAL A 92 -14.91 15.37 -14.83
N ASP A 93 -15.45 16.20 -15.72
CA ASP A 93 -15.54 17.66 -15.56
C ASP A 93 -14.21 18.33 -15.15
N GLY A 94 -13.10 17.88 -15.72
CA GLY A 94 -11.75 18.38 -15.40
C GLY A 94 -11.25 18.00 -14.00
N ARG A 95 -11.96 17.11 -13.28
CA ARG A 95 -11.53 16.53 -12.00
C ARG A 95 -10.99 15.13 -12.23
N HIS A 96 -9.88 14.81 -11.59
CA HIS A 96 -9.30 13.48 -11.57
C HIS A 96 -9.48 12.89 -10.18
N LEU A 97 -10.12 11.73 -10.11
CA LEU A 97 -10.56 11.10 -8.88
C LEU A 97 -9.99 9.70 -8.79
N VAL A 98 -9.44 9.35 -7.63
CA VAL A 98 -8.93 8.01 -7.33
C VAL A 98 -9.58 7.53 -6.05
N ALA A 99 -9.70 6.22 -5.89
CA ALA A 99 -10.11 5.65 -4.62
C ALA A 99 -9.33 4.37 -4.32
N TYR A 100 -9.04 4.16 -3.04
CA TYR A 100 -8.25 3.03 -2.57
C TYR A 100 -8.84 2.44 -1.30
N SER A 101 -8.59 1.15 -1.08
CA SER A 101 -8.72 0.54 0.24
C SER A 101 -7.80 1.24 1.24
N ARG A 102 -8.31 1.52 2.44
CA ARG A 102 -7.53 2.05 3.57
C ARG A 102 -6.88 0.97 4.43
N ILE A 103 -6.91 -0.29 3.98
CA ILE A 103 -6.24 -1.41 4.65
C ILE A 103 -4.85 -1.59 4.04
N CYS A 104 -3.81 -1.40 4.87
CA CYS A 104 -2.42 -1.57 4.47
C CYS A 104 -2.13 -3.01 4.07
N THR A 105 -1.47 -3.18 2.92
CA THR A 105 -1.14 -4.48 2.32
C THR A 105 -0.01 -5.23 3.01
N HIS A 106 0.62 -4.62 4.04
CA HIS A 106 1.56 -5.33 4.91
C HIS A 106 0.80 -6.25 5.88
N LEU A 107 0.16 -5.69 6.91
CA LEU A 107 -0.50 -6.43 7.99
C LEU A 107 -1.87 -5.85 8.39
N GLY A 108 -2.49 -5.06 7.50
CA GLY A 108 -3.90 -4.66 7.66
C GLY A 108 -4.19 -3.40 8.48
N CYS A 109 -3.17 -2.67 8.95
CA CYS A 109 -3.39 -1.40 9.64
C CYS A 109 -4.08 -0.34 8.74
N PRO A 110 -4.82 0.62 9.33
CA PRO A 110 -5.39 1.74 8.60
C PRO A 110 -4.34 2.61 7.88
N VAL A 111 -4.73 3.12 6.72
CA VAL A 111 -3.98 4.06 5.89
C VAL A 111 -4.70 5.40 5.85
N HIS A 112 -3.92 6.48 5.87
CA HIS A 112 -4.40 7.86 5.97
C HIS A 112 -3.70 8.75 4.96
N LEU A 113 -4.37 9.80 4.49
CA LEU A 113 -3.72 10.84 3.70
C LEU A 113 -2.83 11.70 4.61
N VAL A 114 -1.55 11.74 4.30
CA VAL A 114 -0.54 12.58 4.96
C VAL A 114 -0.27 13.75 4.03
N ARG A 115 -0.79 14.93 4.39
CA ARG A 115 -0.72 16.13 3.55
C ARG A 115 0.60 16.88 3.69
N ASP A 116 1.14 16.91 4.89
CA ASP A 116 2.34 17.65 5.24
C ASP A 116 3.60 16.78 5.00
N PRO A 117 4.51 17.18 4.10
CA PRO A 117 5.77 16.47 3.87
C PRO A 117 6.67 16.36 5.10
N GLU A 118 6.59 17.30 6.05
CA GLU A 118 7.40 17.23 7.28
C GLU A 118 6.83 16.20 8.26
N VAL A 119 5.50 16.03 8.30
CA VAL A 119 4.88 14.90 9.02
C VAL A 119 5.28 13.57 8.38
N LEU A 120 5.37 13.51 7.04
CA LEU A 120 5.82 12.31 6.34
C LEU A 120 7.28 11.98 6.68
N ALA A 121 8.16 12.98 6.70
CA ALA A 121 9.56 12.82 7.06
C ALA A 121 9.71 12.37 8.53
N PHE A 122 8.98 13.00 9.45
CA PHE A 122 9.09 12.73 10.88
C PHE A 122 8.43 11.42 11.32
N ALA A 123 7.16 11.19 10.93
CA ALA A 123 6.37 10.07 11.43
C ALA A 123 6.51 8.79 10.58
N TYR A 124 6.98 8.91 9.34
CA TYR A 124 7.10 7.78 8.41
C TYR A 124 8.53 7.58 7.90
N ASN A 125 9.51 8.36 8.35
CA ASN A 125 10.91 8.27 7.91
C ASN A 125 11.08 8.34 6.38
N TYR A 126 10.17 9.06 5.71
CA TYR A 126 10.17 9.14 4.26
C TYR A 126 10.09 10.59 3.81
N ARG A 127 11.06 11.01 3.01
CA ARG A 127 11.07 12.31 2.34
C ARG A 127 10.99 12.06 0.82
N PRO A 128 9.85 12.38 0.18
CA PRO A 128 9.72 12.18 -1.26
C PRO A 128 10.80 12.94 -2.04
N PRO A 129 11.30 12.35 -3.13
CA PRO A 129 12.25 13.03 -4.00
C PRO A 129 11.63 14.29 -4.64
N PRO A 130 12.44 15.21 -5.19
CA PRO A 130 11.94 16.33 -5.96
C PRO A 130 11.01 15.85 -7.09
N GLY A 131 9.84 16.47 -7.24
CA GLY A 131 8.81 16.05 -8.21
C GLY A 131 7.68 15.19 -7.61
N GLU A 132 7.92 14.49 -6.49
CA GLU A 132 6.93 13.64 -5.80
C GLU A 132 6.46 14.25 -4.46
N ARG A 133 6.72 15.54 -4.27
CA ARG A 133 6.35 16.30 -3.06
C ARG A 133 4.89 16.71 -3.10
N HIS A 134 4.02 15.75 -2.80
CA HIS A 134 2.59 15.94 -2.66
C HIS A 134 2.07 15.10 -1.49
N PRO A 135 0.78 15.23 -1.13
CA PRO A 135 0.16 14.33 -0.17
C PRO A 135 0.33 12.86 -0.57
N GLN A 136 0.65 12.04 0.43
CA GLN A 136 0.93 10.61 0.29
C GLN A 136 -0.01 9.80 1.20
N LEU A 137 -0.19 8.51 0.93
CA LEU A 137 -0.98 7.62 1.76
C LEU A 137 -0.07 6.88 2.74
N GLY A 138 -0.17 7.19 4.04
CA GLY A 138 0.71 6.66 5.08
C GLY A 138 0.04 5.62 5.97
N CYS A 139 0.77 4.55 6.28
CA CYS A 139 0.45 3.57 7.33
C CYS A 139 1.44 3.67 8.51
N PRO A 140 0.99 4.08 9.71
CA PRO A 140 1.90 4.41 10.82
C PRO A 140 2.51 3.17 11.50
N CYS A 141 1.96 1.97 11.31
CA CYS A 141 2.40 0.78 12.05
C CYS A 141 3.84 0.37 11.74
N HIS A 142 4.20 0.40 10.45
CA HIS A 142 5.54 0.02 9.97
C HIS A 142 5.98 0.95 8.84
N TYR A 143 5.55 2.20 8.94
CA TYR A 143 5.97 3.33 8.10
C TYR A 143 5.80 3.09 6.60
N SER A 144 4.79 2.32 6.18
CA SER A 144 4.56 2.10 4.75
C SER A 144 3.93 3.34 4.13
N VAL A 145 4.44 3.77 2.99
CA VAL A 145 3.94 4.92 2.25
C VAL A 145 3.55 4.47 0.86
N PHE A 146 2.39 4.95 0.41
CA PHE A 146 1.82 4.65 -0.89
C PHE A 146 1.54 5.93 -1.66
N ASP A 147 1.80 5.91 -2.96
CA ASP A 147 1.65 7.07 -3.82
C ASP A 147 0.30 7.07 -4.56
N PRO A 148 -0.61 8.03 -4.27
CA PRO A 148 -1.91 8.13 -4.93
C PRO A 148 -1.83 8.57 -6.40
N LEU A 149 -0.72 9.18 -6.84
CA LEU A 149 -0.47 9.54 -8.24
C LEU A 149 0.12 8.37 -9.03
N GLN A 150 0.77 7.43 -8.35
CA GLN A 150 1.29 6.19 -8.94
C GLN A 150 0.37 5.01 -8.64
N ALA A 151 -0.94 5.19 -8.84
CA ALA A 151 -1.95 4.14 -8.72
C ALA A 151 -1.91 3.35 -7.38
N GLY A 152 -1.49 3.98 -6.28
CA GLY A 152 -1.41 3.36 -4.95
C GLY A 152 -0.16 2.53 -4.71
N GLN A 153 0.90 2.69 -5.52
CA GLN A 153 2.17 1.98 -5.38
C GLN A 153 2.78 2.15 -3.99
N ALA A 154 3.31 1.05 -3.41
CA ALA A 154 4.08 1.12 -2.18
C ALA A 154 5.50 1.64 -2.45
N VAL A 155 5.73 2.94 -2.21
CA VAL A 155 7.00 3.62 -2.49
C VAL A 155 7.99 3.54 -1.32
N PHE A 156 7.51 3.24 -0.11
CA PHE A 156 8.38 3.12 1.08
C PHE A 156 7.80 2.18 2.15
N GLY A 157 8.65 1.75 3.10
CA GLY A 157 8.30 1.00 4.30
C GLY A 157 8.19 -0.51 4.08
N LYS A 158 7.33 -1.20 4.85
CA LYS A 158 7.23 -2.68 4.83
C LYS A 158 6.30 -3.27 3.77
N ALA A 159 5.27 -2.55 3.34
CA ALA A 159 4.35 -3.05 2.32
C ALA A 159 5.06 -3.26 0.98
N ASN A 160 4.90 -4.44 0.36
CA ASN A 160 5.53 -4.78 -0.94
C ASN A 160 4.55 -4.76 -2.12
N GLY A 161 3.26 -4.51 -1.87
CA GLY A 161 2.25 -4.43 -2.92
C GLY A 161 1.44 -3.14 -2.83
N PRO A 162 0.88 -2.67 -3.95
CA PRO A 162 0.09 -1.44 -4.01
C PRO A 162 -1.21 -1.57 -3.21
N LEU A 163 -1.80 -0.45 -2.82
CA LEU A 163 -3.15 -0.44 -2.26
C LEU A 163 -4.17 -0.84 -3.33
N PRO A 164 -5.13 -1.72 -3.00
CA PRO A 164 -6.22 -2.06 -3.92
C PRO A 164 -7.02 -0.82 -4.31
N ARG A 165 -7.16 -0.58 -5.61
CA ARG A 165 -7.99 0.49 -6.19
C ARG A 165 -9.47 0.17 -6.01
N VAL A 166 -10.28 1.21 -5.91
CA VAL A 166 -11.74 1.14 -5.93
C VAL A 166 -12.23 1.87 -7.18
N ARG A 167 -13.04 1.19 -7.99
CA ARG A 167 -13.64 1.77 -9.20
C ARG A 167 -14.68 2.80 -8.79
N LEU A 168 -14.53 4.02 -9.31
CA LEU A 168 -15.49 5.10 -9.16
C LEU A 168 -16.29 5.29 -10.45
N GLU A 169 -17.57 5.60 -10.31
CA GLU A 169 -18.48 5.96 -11.39
C GLU A 169 -19.29 7.19 -10.99
N LEU A 170 -19.55 8.09 -11.93
CA LEU A 170 -20.48 9.20 -11.71
C LEU A 170 -21.89 8.78 -12.13
N ARG A 171 -22.87 8.93 -11.24
CA ARG A 171 -24.29 8.72 -11.51
C ARG A 171 -25.10 9.85 -10.87
N ASP A 172 -25.90 10.54 -11.67
CA ASP A 172 -26.80 11.61 -11.22
C ASP A 172 -26.13 12.66 -10.31
N GLY A 173 -24.89 13.06 -10.65
CA GLY A 173 -24.11 14.06 -9.91
C GLY A 173 -23.43 13.56 -8.64
N ALA A 174 -23.55 12.27 -8.30
CA ALA A 174 -22.86 11.64 -7.18
C ALA A 174 -21.90 10.54 -7.63
N LEU A 175 -20.80 10.39 -6.90
CA LEU A 175 -19.87 9.29 -7.09
C LEU A 175 -20.38 8.03 -6.43
N TYR A 176 -20.19 6.90 -7.10
CA TYR A 176 -20.47 5.57 -6.62
C TYR A 176 -19.21 4.70 -6.75
N ALA A 177 -18.96 3.88 -5.74
CA ALA A 177 -18.01 2.79 -5.81
C ALA A 177 -18.71 1.56 -6.41
N SER A 178 -18.17 0.99 -7.48
CA SER A 178 -18.81 -0.12 -8.22
C SER A 178 -17.96 -1.39 -8.33
N GLY A 179 -16.70 -1.34 -7.91
CA GLY A 179 -15.80 -2.48 -7.85
C GLY A 179 -14.56 -2.18 -7.04
N ILE A 180 -13.85 -3.21 -6.61
CA ILE A 180 -12.59 -3.09 -5.88
C ILE A 180 -11.62 -4.15 -6.38
N GLU A 181 -10.33 -3.83 -6.39
CA GLU A 181 -9.32 -4.83 -6.68
C GLU A 181 -9.22 -5.85 -5.54
N PRO A 182 -8.88 -7.12 -5.85
CA PRO A 182 -8.64 -8.12 -4.83
C PRO A 182 -7.54 -7.65 -3.87
N ALA A 183 -7.68 -8.02 -2.59
CA ALA A 183 -6.60 -7.77 -1.65
C ALA A 183 -5.37 -8.58 -2.10
N PRO A 184 -4.17 -7.97 -2.22
CA PRO A 184 -2.97 -8.76 -2.44
C PRO A 184 -2.72 -9.64 -1.21
N PRO A 185 -2.01 -10.77 -1.36
CA PRO A 185 -1.58 -11.57 -0.23
C PRO A 185 -0.79 -10.68 0.75
N LEU A 186 -1.22 -10.69 2.03
CA LEU A 186 -0.59 -9.94 3.10
C LEU A 186 0.84 -10.44 3.34
N GLY A 187 1.70 -9.54 3.81
CA GLY A 187 3.06 -9.86 4.22
C GLY A 187 4.11 -9.74 3.12
N GLY A 188 3.73 -9.74 1.85
CA GLY A 188 4.68 -9.82 0.74
C GLY A 188 5.35 -11.18 0.72
#